data_AF-A0A6V7MCS4-F1
#
_entry.id   AF-A0A6V7MCS4-F1
#
_cell.length_a   1.000
_cell.length_b   1.000
_cell.length_c   1.000
_cell.angle_alpha   90.00
_cell.angle_beta   90.00
_cell.angle_gamma   90.00
#
_symmetry.space_group_name_H-M   'P 1'
#
loop_
_entity.id
_entity.type
_entity.pdbx_description
1 polymer ?
#
loop_
_entity_poly.entity_id
_entity_poly.type
_entity_poly.pdbx_seq_one_letter_code
_entity_poly.pdbx_strand_id
1 'polypeptide(L)'
;NNSSLFGIHGYDNEEHKMHPMFFARGPVFLNHCKLEPFHNVDLLSLFCNILQLRECPSTNGTLEAFKPCLKEYEDTSKDKSV
;
A
#
# COMPACT_ATOMS: atom_id res chain seq x y z
N ASN A 1 -31.28 8.99 -31.10
CA ASN A 1 -31.14 7.96 -30.06
C ASN A 1 -29.71 7.45 -30.06
N ASN A 2 -28.88 7.92 -29.12
CA ASN A 2 -27.51 7.39 -28.92
C ASN A 2 -27.00 7.68 -27.49
N SER A 3 -27.86 7.50 -26.49
CA SER A 3 -27.42 7.47 -25.10
C SER A 3 -27.13 6.02 -24.74
N SER A 4 -25.89 5.59 -24.86
CA SER A 4 -25.46 4.34 -24.25
C SER A 4 -24.99 4.65 -22.82
N LEU A 5 -25.69 4.10 -21.82
CA LEU A 5 -25.19 4.09 -20.44
C LEU A 5 -24.03 3.09 -20.36
N PHE A 6 -22.80 3.59 -20.40
CA PHE A 6 -21.62 2.81 -20.04
C PHE A 6 -20.95 3.40 -18.81
N GLY A 7 -20.43 2.54 -17.94
CA GLY A 7 -19.51 2.96 -16.88
C GLY A 7 -18.15 3.25 -17.50
N ILE A 8 -17.58 4.42 -17.19
CA ILE A 8 -16.27 4.85 -17.67
C ILE A 8 -15.44 5.35 -16.49
N HIS A 9 -14.12 5.24 -16.63
CA HIS A 9 -13.12 5.57 -15.60
C HIS A 9 -11.97 6.37 -16.22
N GLY A 10 -11.04 6.84 -15.39
CA GLY A 10 -9.88 7.64 -15.83
C GLY A 10 -10.07 9.16 -15.67
N TYR A 11 -11.09 9.56 -14.90
CA TYR A 11 -11.26 10.92 -14.42
C TYR A 11 -10.25 11.25 -13.30
N ASP A 12 -10.40 12.43 -12.71
CA ASP A 12 -9.61 12.86 -11.54
C ASP A 12 -9.67 11.81 -10.43
N ASN A 13 -8.50 11.46 -9.89
CA ASN A 13 -8.37 10.44 -8.86
C ASN A 13 -8.93 10.89 -7.50
N GLU A 14 -9.17 12.20 -7.31
CA GLU A 14 -9.84 12.74 -6.12
C GLU A 14 -11.36 12.52 -6.14
N GLU A 15 -11.94 12.12 -7.29
CA GLU A 15 -13.34 11.75 -7.34
C GLU A 15 -13.58 10.41 -6.63
N HIS A 16 -14.48 10.41 -5.64
CA HIS A 16 -14.79 9.21 -4.85
C HIS A 16 -15.19 7.99 -5.69
N LYS A 17 -15.75 8.18 -6.89
CA LYS A 17 -16.12 7.10 -7.81
C LYS A 17 -14.91 6.40 -8.45
N MET A 18 -13.75 7.06 -8.46
CA MET A 18 -12.49 6.53 -8.99
C MET A 18 -11.63 5.87 -7.89
N HIS A 19 -12.02 5.95 -6.62
CA HIS A 19 -11.27 5.35 -5.52
C HIS A 19 -11.35 3.81 -5.57
N PRO A 20 -10.21 3.10 -5.64
CA PRO A 20 -10.19 1.64 -5.58
C PRO A 20 -10.38 1.15 -4.14
N MET A 21 -10.57 -0.17 -3.99
CA MET A 21 -10.55 -0.83 -2.68
C MET A 21 -9.19 -1.48 -2.42
N PHE A 22 -8.77 -1.51 -1.16
CA PHE A 22 -7.57 -2.20 -0.71
C PHE A 22 -7.88 -3.09 0.50
N PHE A 23 -7.45 -4.35 0.44
CA PHE A 23 -7.51 -5.29 1.54
C PHE A 23 -6.19 -6.05 1.62
N ALA A 24 -5.70 -6.26 2.84
CA ALA A 24 -4.48 -7.01 3.09
C ALA A 24 -4.67 -8.00 4.23
N ARG A 25 -4.04 -9.17 4.10
CA ARG A 25 -3.99 -10.20 5.13
C ARG A 25 -2.66 -10.92 5.03
N GLY A 26 -1.97 -11.06 6.16
CA GLY A 26 -0.70 -11.76 6.20
C GLY A 26 -0.03 -11.61 7.56
N PRO A 27 1.09 -12.31 7.79
CA PRO A 27 1.78 -12.30 9.06
C PRO A 27 2.29 -10.91 9.45
N VAL A 28 2.65 -10.07 8.48
CA VAL A 28 3.18 -8.70 8.69
C VAL A 28 2.08 -7.70 9.06
N PHE A 29 0.81 -7.97 8.73
CA PHE A 29 -0.29 -7.04 9.01
C PHE A 29 -0.94 -7.30 10.37
N LEU A 30 -1.37 -6.23 11.05
CA LEU A 30 -2.25 -6.32 12.22
C LEU A 30 -3.65 -6.79 11.81
N ASN A 31 -4.24 -7.67 12.62
CA ASN A 31 -5.61 -8.12 12.39
C ASN A 31 -6.60 -7.00 12.73
N HIS A 32 -7.69 -6.91 11.95
CA HIS A 32 -8.77 -5.94 12.16
C HIS A 32 -8.33 -4.47 12.18
N CYS A 33 -7.20 -4.15 11.54
CA CYS A 33 -6.73 -2.78 11.41
C CYS A 33 -7.38 -2.10 10.19
N LYS A 34 -7.83 -0.86 10.36
CA LYS A 34 -8.40 -0.03 9.29
C LYS A 34 -7.46 1.16 9.05
N LEU A 35 -7.02 1.30 7.81
CA LEU A 35 -6.23 2.44 7.37
C LEU A 35 -7.13 3.59 6.94
N GLU A 36 -6.61 4.81 7.10
CA GLU A 36 -7.11 5.97 6.35
C GLU A 36 -6.77 5.81 4.85
N PRO A 37 -7.47 6.51 3.95
CA PRO A 37 -7.13 6.51 2.53
C PRO A 37 -5.67 6.90 2.29
N PHE A 38 -5.03 6.23 1.33
CA PHE A 38 -3.63 6.42 0.96
C PHE A 38 -3.49 6.41 -0.57
N HIS A 39 -2.34 6.81 -1.10
CA HIS A 39 -2.11 6.84 -2.54
C HIS A 39 -1.48 5.53 -3.02
N ASN A 40 -1.90 5.05 -4.20
CA ASN A 40 -1.37 3.80 -4.78
C ASN A 40 0.16 3.80 -4.96
N VAL A 41 0.81 4.96 -5.04
CA VAL A 41 2.28 5.08 -5.14
C VAL A 41 3.00 4.55 -3.90
N ASP A 42 2.34 4.48 -2.74
CA ASP A 42 2.89 3.95 -1.49
C ASP A 42 3.01 2.41 -1.50
N LEU A 43 2.29 1.73 -2.41
CA LEU A 43 2.27 0.26 -2.47
C LEU A 43 3.63 -0.35 -2.76
N LEU A 44 4.48 0.31 -3.56
CA LEU A 44 5.82 -0.22 -3.84
C LEU A 44 6.66 -0.28 -2.55
N SER A 45 6.62 0.76 -1.73
CA SER A 45 7.31 0.79 -0.44
C SER A 45 6.80 -0.29 0.50
N LEU A 46 5.48 -0.53 0.52
CA LEU A 46 4.87 -1.63 1.26
C LEU A 46 5.38 -2.99 0.77
N PHE A 47 5.41 -3.24 -0.54
CA PHE A 47 5.86 -4.52 -1.09
C PHE A 47 7.34 -4.78 -0.79
N CYS A 48 8.20 -3.76 -0.92
CA CYS A 48 9.60 -3.87 -0.52
C CYS A 48 9.75 -4.26 0.96
N ASN A 49 8.93 -3.68 1.85
CA ASN A 49 8.93 -4.02 3.27
C ASN A 49 8.47 -5.47 3.51
N ILE A 50 7.37 -5.91 2.89
CA ILE A 50 6.85 -7.28 3.02
C ILE A 50 7.88 -8.31 2.54
N LEU A 51 8.56 -8.03 1.43
CA LEU A 51 9.56 -8.91 0.83
C LEU A 51 10.94 -8.82 1.49
N GLN A 52 11.13 -7.89 2.44
CA GLN A 52 12.41 -7.65 3.13
C GLN A 52 13.56 -7.36 2.15
N LEU A 53 13.28 -6.56 1.12
CA LEU A 53 14.31 -6.18 0.16
C LEU A 53 15.31 -5.24 0.82
N ARG A 54 16.61 -5.53 0.65
CA ARG A 54 17.69 -4.65 1.15
C ARG A 54 17.68 -3.28 0.46
N GLU A 55 17.28 -3.27 -0.80
CA GLU A 55 17.19 -2.07 -1.63
C GLU A 55 15.80 -2.03 -2.26
N CYS A 56 15.09 -0.92 -2.08
CA CYS A 56 13.84 -0.64 -2.76
C CYS A 56 14.09 0.40 -3.87
N PRO A 57 13.49 0.25 -5.06
CA PRO A 57 13.61 1.28 -6.09
C PRO A 57 13.14 2.66 -5.60
N SER A 58 13.76 3.71 -6.12
CA SER A 58 13.32 5.09 -5.84
C SER A 58 11.87 5.28 -6.29
N THR A 59 11.03 5.78 -5.40
CA THR A 59 9.60 6.02 -5.62
C THR A 59 9.15 7.29 -4.92
N ASN A 60 8.05 7.85 -5.39
CA ASN A 60 7.38 8.99 -4.78
C ASN A 60 6.54 8.60 -3.56
N GLY A 61 6.30 7.31 -3.34
CA GLY A 61 5.56 6.79 -2.20
C GLY A 61 6.42 6.54 -0.96
N THR A 62 5.75 6.35 0.18
CA THR A 62 6.38 6.06 1.47
C THR A 62 5.67 4.93 2.21
N LEU A 63 6.31 4.35 3.24
CA LEU A 63 5.66 3.35 4.10
C LEU A 63 4.76 3.97 5.18
N GLU A 64 4.76 5.30 5.34
CA GLU A 64 4.15 5.97 6.51
C GLU A 64 2.67 5.64 6.67
N ALA A 65 1.91 5.64 5.57
CA ALA A 65 0.49 5.33 5.60
C ALA A 65 0.19 3.93 6.14
N PHE A 66 1.11 2.97 5.96
CA PHE A 66 0.89 1.58 6.36
C PHE A 66 1.38 1.26 7.77
N LYS A 67 2.36 2.00 8.31
CA LYS A 67 2.96 1.75 9.64
C LYS A 67 1.94 1.48 10.75
N PRO A 68 0.80 2.19 10.86
CA PRO A 68 -0.18 1.94 11.92
C PRO A 68 -0.81 0.53 11.87
N CYS A 69 -0.78 -0.14 10.72
CA CYS A 69 -1.35 -1.47 10.52
C CYS A 69 -0.30 -2.57 10.24
N LEU A 70 0.99 -2.28 10.38
CA LEU A 70 2.05 -3.28 10.32
C LEU A 70 2.45 -3.70 11.73
N LYS A 71 2.78 -4.97 11.91
CA LYS A 71 3.48 -5.43 13.12
C LYS A 71 4.92 -4.92 13.06
N GLU A 72 5.46 -4.51 14.21
CA GLU A 72 6.90 -4.26 14.31
C GLU A 72 7.65 -5.52 13.83
N TYR A 73 8.54 -5.35 12.86
CA TYR A 73 9.43 -6.43 12.42
C TYR A 73 10.69 -6.39 13.28
N GLU A 74 11.08 -7.52 13.86
CA GLU A 74 12.40 -7.65 14.48
C GLU A 74 13.47 -7.36 13.42
N ASP A 75 14.27 -6.33 13.68
CA ASP A 75 15.36 -5.92 12.80
C ASP A 75 16.46 -7.00 12.74
N THR A 76 16.32 -7.96 11.82
CA THR A 76 17.35 -8.98 11.56
C THR A 76 18.63 -8.39 10.97
N SER A 77 18.67 -7.08 10.67
CA SER A 77 19.91 -6.40 10.25
C SER A 77 20.86 -6.08 11.40
N LYS A 78 20.45 -6.32 12.67
CA LYS A 78 21.35 -6.35 13.84
C LYS A 78 22.08 -7.67 14.04
N ASP A 79 21.74 -8.72 13.30
CA ASP A 79 22.53 -9.96 13.27
C ASP A 79 23.64 -9.87 12.21
N LYS A 80 24.55 -8.89 12.40
CA LYS A 80 25.83 -8.81 11.68
C LYS A 80 26.97 -9.24 12.60
N SER A 81 26.77 -10.37 13.29
CA SER A 81 27.79 -11.01 14.13
C SER A 81 28.04 -12.43 13.64
N VAL A 82 28.53 -12.56 12.41
CA VAL A 82 29.38 -13.68 11.97
C VAL A 82 30.50 -13.13 11.10
#